data_AF-A0A5A8DKF2-F1
#
_entry.id   AF-A0A5A8DKF2-F1
#
_cell.length_a   1.000
_cell.length_b   1.000
_cell.length_c   1.000
_cell.angle_alpha   90.00
_cell.angle_beta   90.00
_cell.angle_gamma   90.00
#
_symmetry.space_group_name_H-M   'P 1'
#
loop_
_entity.id
_entity.type
_entity.pdbx_description
1 polymer ?
#
loop_
_entity_poly.entity_id
_entity_poly.type
_entity_poly.pdbx_seq_one_letter_code
_entity_poly.pdbx_strand_id
1 'polypeptide(L)'
;MLVALLTVFASGVRAGCPDFCNGHGNCDARDGGLVCSCFDGWSGPSCASRKCDSSPAWISKGSSLTAHGHVEECSGAGVCDRTTGLCKCNPGFSGMACHRLACPNGCSGRGTCSLVSTIGAELGSGAASPGQSAPTGFGWNYSPWDKNMAAGCNCEYGAFGPDCSLSNTPMPANLDDVTSDYCKLVFESLPNVRTVSCSKSNHSGSSKSFAVAILEWATVFDSYMNNIWYHDGAPHAGELGMRHSDGLSRGRRLVNCGFGLFPRDIQISNSSGFQGSSDVEVQNPSS
;
A
#
# COMPACT_ATOMS: atom_id res chain seq x y z
N MET A 1 -75.44 -55.98 2.29
CA MET A 1 -74.13 -55.48 2.76
C MET A 1 -73.27 -55.19 1.54
N LEU A 2 -73.04 -53.93 1.21
CA LEU A 2 -72.06 -53.53 0.20
C LEU A 2 -70.93 -52.82 0.95
N VAL A 3 -69.78 -53.48 1.09
CA VAL A 3 -68.60 -52.90 1.75
C VAL A 3 -67.87 -52.07 0.71
N ALA A 4 -67.92 -50.74 0.83
CA ALA A 4 -67.13 -49.84 0.00
C ALA A 4 -65.66 -49.87 0.47
N LEU A 5 -64.77 -50.44 -0.34
CA LEU A 5 -63.33 -50.32 -0.15
C LEU A 5 -62.89 -48.91 -0.56
N LEU A 6 -62.61 -48.06 0.43
CA LEU A 6 -61.89 -46.81 0.24
C LEU A 6 -60.41 -47.13 0.01
N THR A 7 -59.95 -47.08 -1.24
CA THR A 7 -58.52 -47.14 -1.55
C THR A 7 -57.87 -45.80 -1.22
N VAL A 8 -57.12 -45.76 -0.12
CA VAL A 8 -56.26 -44.63 0.23
C VAL A 8 -55.09 -44.61 -0.75
N PHE A 9 -55.09 -43.66 -1.68
CA PHE A 9 -53.91 -43.35 -2.49
C PHE A 9 -52.88 -42.66 -1.58
N ALA A 10 -51.85 -43.39 -1.15
CA ALA A 10 -50.69 -42.77 -0.55
C ALA A 10 -49.96 -41.97 -1.62
N SER A 11 -50.15 -40.65 -1.65
CA SER A 11 -49.33 -39.74 -2.42
C SER A 11 -47.92 -39.75 -1.85
N GLY A 12 -47.06 -40.61 -2.40
CA GLY A 12 -45.65 -40.63 -2.09
C GLY A 12 -45.03 -39.29 -2.49
N VAL A 13 -44.66 -38.48 -1.50
CA VAL A 13 -43.81 -37.30 -1.75
C VAL A 13 -42.46 -37.84 -2.19
N ARG A 14 -42.16 -37.71 -3.48
CA ARG A 14 -40.85 -38.08 -4.01
C ARG A 14 -39.85 -37.10 -3.41
N ALA A 15 -38.98 -37.58 -2.51
CA ALA A 15 -37.88 -36.77 -2.01
C ALA A 15 -37.12 -36.25 -3.23
N GLY A 16 -37.08 -34.94 -3.38
CA GLY A 16 -36.37 -34.23 -4.44
C GLY A 16 -35.30 -33.36 -3.80
N CYS A 17 -34.34 -32.89 -4.59
CA CYS A 17 -33.39 -31.90 -4.09
C CYS A 17 -34.12 -30.63 -3.63
N PRO A 18 -33.60 -29.93 -2.60
CA PRO A 18 -34.13 -28.64 -2.16
C PRO A 18 -34.33 -27.67 -3.33
N ASP A 19 -35.56 -27.20 -3.52
CA ASP A 19 -36.00 -26.30 -4.61
C ASP A 19 -35.52 -26.70 -6.02
N PHE A 20 -35.31 -27.99 -6.27
CA PHE A 20 -34.72 -28.48 -7.53
C PHE A 20 -33.41 -27.78 -7.88
N CYS A 21 -32.59 -27.49 -6.87
CA CYS A 21 -31.34 -26.76 -6.97
C CYS A 21 -31.49 -25.37 -7.61
N ASN A 22 -32.69 -24.77 -7.57
CA ASN A 22 -33.05 -23.50 -8.20
C ASN A 22 -32.65 -23.41 -9.69
N GLY A 23 -32.49 -24.54 -10.38
CA GLY A 23 -31.95 -24.58 -11.74
C GLY A 23 -30.46 -24.23 -11.86
N HIS A 24 -29.76 -24.05 -10.74
CA HIS A 24 -28.34 -23.66 -10.66
C HIS A 24 -27.43 -24.80 -10.19
N GLY A 25 -27.87 -26.05 -10.34
CA GLY A 25 -27.06 -27.20 -10.01
C GLY A 25 -27.69 -28.52 -10.44
N ASN A 26 -26.89 -29.57 -10.35
CA ASN A 26 -27.32 -30.93 -10.58
C ASN A 26 -27.77 -31.57 -9.26
N CYS A 27 -28.83 -32.37 -9.32
CA CYS A 27 -29.34 -33.11 -8.16
C CYS A 27 -28.72 -34.51 -8.13
N ASP A 28 -27.82 -34.76 -7.18
CA ASP A 28 -27.08 -36.01 -7.05
C ASP A 28 -27.50 -36.77 -5.77
N ALA A 29 -27.48 -38.10 -5.83
CA ALA A 29 -27.65 -38.94 -4.65
C ALA A 29 -26.32 -39.08 -3.89
N ARG A 30 -26.27 -38.61 -2.63
CA ARG A 30 -25.10 -38.69 -1.74
C ARG A 30 -25.53 -39.04 -0.32
N ASP A 31 -24.79 -39.94 0.34
CA ASP A 31 -24.99 -40.36 1.74
C ASP A 31 -26.45 -40.73 2.10
N GLY A 32 -27.15 -41.40 1.19
CA GLY A 32 -28.54 -41.83 1.41
C GLY A 32 -29.60 -40.72 1.25
N GLY A 33 -29.22 -39.54 0.78
CA GLY A 33 -30.12 -38.42 0.46
C GLY A 33 -29.84 -37.80 -0.92
N LEU A 34 -30.65 -36.80 -1.29
CA LEU A 34 -30.47 -36.00 -2.50
C LEU A 34 -29.84 -34.65 -2.14
N VAL A 35 -28.72 -34.32 -2.78
CA VAL A 35 -27.92 -33.11 -2.52
C VAL A 35 -27.66 -32.38 -3.84
N CYS A 36 -27.72 -31.06 -3.80
CA CYS A 36 -27.39 -30.22 -4.96
C CYS A 36 -25.88 -30.02 -5.11
N SER A 37 -25.37 -30.31 -6.31
CA SER A 37 -24.03 -29.93 -6.78
C SER A 37 -24.16 -28.66 -7.62
N CYS A 38 -23.86 -27.50 -7.03
CA CYS A 38 -24.07 -26.21 -7.67
C CYS A 38 -23.12 -25.95 -8.84
N PHE A 39 -23.61 -25.24 -9.85
CA PHE A 39 -22.79 -24.68 -10.92
C PHE A 39 -21.88 -23.58 -10.40
N ASP A 40 -20.85 -23.24 -11.18
CA ASP A 40 -19.92 -22.19 -10.81
C ASP A 40 -20.64 -20.84 -10.58
N GLY A 41 -20.17 -20.11 -9.57
CA GLY A 41 -20.83 -18.88 -9.10
C GLY A 41 -22.07 -19.08 -8.21
N TRP A 42 -22.49 -20.32 -7.94
CA TRP A 42 -23.62 -20.62 -7.05
C TRP A 42 -23.20 -21.49 -5.85
N SER A 43 -23.91 -21.36 -4.75
CA SER A 43 -23.63 -22.02 -3.49
C SER A 43 -24.88 -22.22 -2.63
N GLY A 44 -24.72 -22.96 -1.53
CA GLY A 44 -25.78 -23.26 -0.59
C GLY A 44 -26.53 -24.57 -0.91
N PRO A 45 -27.40 -25.03 0.01
CA PRO A 45 -28.02 -26.37 -0.08
C PRO A 45 -28.96 -26.57 -1.27
N SER A 46 -29.52 -25.48 -1.81
CA SER A 46 -30.41 -25.47 -2.97
C SER A 46 -29.84 -24.66 -4.14
N CYS A 47 -28.55 -24.28 -4.10
CA CYS A 47 -27.91 -23.42 -5.12
C CYS A 47 -28.63 -22.08 -5.38
N ALA A 48 -29.37 -21.59 -4.39
CA ALA A 48 -30.07 -20.30 -4.47
C ALA A 48 -29.13 -19.09 -4.28
N SER A 49 -27.97 -19.30 -3.64
CA SER A 49 -27.07 -18.23 -3.24
C SER A 49 -25.93 -18.08 -4.23
N ARG A 50 -25.47 -16.85 -4.46
CA ARG A 50 -24.24 -16.58 -5.20
C ARG A 50 -23.01 -16.89 -4.35
N LYS A 51 -22.00 -17.43 -5.03
CA LYS A 51 -20.65 -17.57 -4.50
C LYS A 51 -19.90 -16.26 -4.74
N CYS A 52 -19.15 -15.79 -3.74
CA CYS A 52 -18.29 -14.63 -3.93
C CYS A 52 -16.84 -15.04 -4.25
N ASP A 53 -16.08 -14.06 -4.75
CA ASP A 53 -14.67 -14.24 -5.00
C ASP A 53 -13.91 -14.59 -3.72
N SER A 54 -12.91 -15.44 -3.88
CA SER A 54 -12.03 -15.88 -2.81
C SER A 54 -10.59 -15.58 -3.20
N SER A 55 -9.79 -15.14 -2.25
CA SER A 55 -8.39 -14.74 -2.45
C SER A 55 -7.62 -15.04 -1.15
N PRO A 56 -6.27 -14.93 -1.10
CA PRO A 56 -5.55 -15.19 0.14
C PRO A 56 -6.12 -14.39 1.31
N ALA A 57 -6.26 -15.06 2.46
CA ALA A 57 -6.84 -14.47 3.65
C ALA A 57 -5.86 -13.49 4.30
N TRP A 58 -6.38 -12.38 4.84
CA TRP A 58 -5.58 -11.44 5.62
C TRP A 58 -5.03 -12.05 6.92
N ILE A 59 -5.83 -12.91 7.54
CA ILE A 59 -5.47 -13.65 8.74
C ILE A 59 -5.80 -15.10 8.45
N SER A 60 -4.79 -15.98 8.48
CA SER A 60 -5.00 -17.42 8.36
C SER A 60 -4.38 -18.15 9.53
N LYS A 61 -5.01 -19.25 9.98
CA LYS A 61 -4.36 -20.18 10.89
C LYS A 61 -3.20 -20.81 10.13
N GLY A 62 -1.98 -20.48 10.51
CA GLY A 62 -0.80 -21.05 9.87
C GLY A 62 -0.83 -22.58 9.97
N SER A 63 -0.64 -23.25 8.84
CA SER A 63 -0.19 -24.64 8.85
C SER A 63 1.32 -24.65 9.03
N SER A 64 1.89 -25.80 9.40
CA SER A 64 3.25 -26.01 9.92
C SER A 64 4.40 -25.22 9.25
N LEU A 65 4.26 -24.72 8.01
CA LEU A 65 5.27 -23.92 7.29
C LEU A 65 4.70 -22.76 6.45
N THR A 66 3.40 -22.44 6.51
CA THR A 66 2.83 -21.34 5.70
C THR A 66 1.73 -20.62 6.48
N ALA A 67 2.05 -19.40 6.95
CA ALA A 67 1.15 -18.58 7.77
C ALA A 67 0.09 -17.80 6.97
N HIS A 68 0.17 -17.79 5.63
CA HIS A 68 -0.67 -16.95 4.75
C HIS A 68 -0.99 -17.62 3.39
N GLY A 69 -1.18 -18.95 3.40
CA GLY A 69 -1.43 -19.75 2.18
C GLY A 69 -2.91 -20.11 1.96
N HIS A 70 -3.78 -19.78 2.90
CA HIS A 70 -5.19 -20.14 2.84
C HIS A 70 -6.00 -19.11 2.02
N VAL A 71 -6.93 -19.61 1.20
CA VAL A 71 -7.85 -18.78 0.41
C VAL A 71 -9.20 -18.76 1.12
N GLU A 72 -9.74 -17.56 1.34
CA GLU A 72 -11.04 -17.36 2.01
C GLU A 72 -11.97 -16.55 1.11
N GLU A 73 -13.28 -16.81 1.22
CA GLU A 73 -14.30 -15.97 0.60
C GLU A 73 -14.18 -14.54 1.15
N CYS A 74 -14.14 -13.56 0.24
CA CYS A 74 -13.88 -12.17 0.60
C CYS A 74 -12.59 -11.97 1.43
N SER A 75 -11.59 -12.84 1.27
CA SER A 75 -10.30 -12.81 2.00
C SER A 75 -10.45 -12.76 3.53
N GLY A 76 -11.61 -13.17 4.06
CA GLY A 76 -11.96 -12.99 5.47
C GLY A 76 -12.10 -11.51 5.92
N ALA A 77 -12.09 -10.56 4.99
CA ALA A 77 -12.11 -9.11 5.22
C ALA A 77 -13.35 -8.42 4.64
N GLY A 78 -14.44 -9.17 4.48
CA GLY A 78 -15.72 -8.66 4.02
C GLY A 78 -16.83 -9.67 4.19
N VAL A 79 -18.04 -9.25 3.84
CA VAL A 79 -19.24 -10.09 3.84
C VAL A 79 -19.68 -10.32 2.41
N CYS A 80 -19.88 -11.58 2.04
CA CYS A 80 -20.40 -11.94 0.72
C CYS A 80 -21.89 -11.58 0.62
N ASP A 81 -22.25 -10.74 -0.35
CA ASP A 81 -23.64 -10.55 -0.73
C ASP A 81 -24.07 -11.72 -1.61
N ARG A 82 -24.87 -12.61 -1.02
CA ARG A 82 -25.35 -13.84 -1.66
C ARG A 82 -26.35 -13.59 -2.80
N THR A 83 -26.81 -12.37 -3.01
CA THR A 83 -27.71 -12.05 -4.13
C THR A 83 -26.94 -11.62 -5.37
N THR A 84 -25.84 -10.87 -5.19
CA THR A 84 -25.02 -10.34 -6.28
C THR A 84 -23.78 -11.18 -6.56
N GLY A 85 -23.25 -11.89 -5.56
CA GLY A 85 -21.96 -12.56 -5.60
C GLY A 85 -20.78 -11.61 -5.41
N LEU A 86 -21.03 -10.38 -4.92
CA LEU A 86 -19.99 -9.39 -4.68
C LEU A 86 -19.65 -9.31 -3.19
N CYS A 87 -18.37 -9.11 -2.88
CA CYS A 87 -17.93 -8.90 -1.51
C CYS A 87 -18.16 -7.44 -1.09
N LYS A 88 -18.86 -7.26 0.04
CA LYS A 88 -18.91 -5.99 0.75
C LYS A 88 -17.74 -5.94 1.74
N CYS A 89 -16.69 -5.20 1.38
CA CYS A 89 -15.48 -5.13 2.18
C CYS A 89 -15.66 -4.35 3.49
N ASN A 90 -14.95 -4.80 4.51
CA ASN A 90 -14.83 -4.08 5.76
C ASN A 90 -14.03 -2.78 5.55
N PRO A 91 -14.18 -1.76 6.41
CA PRO A 91 -13.39 -0.53 6.32
C PRO A 91 -11.89 -0.83 6.27
N GLY A 92 -11.18 -0.14 5.37
CA GLY A 92 -9.75 -0.36 5.15
C GLY A 92 -9.41 -1.46 4.15
N PHE A 93 -10.39 -2.17 3.59
CA PHE A 93 -10.18 -3.21 2.58
C PHE A 93 -10.89 -2.89 1.25
N SER A 94 -10.34 -3.40 0.15
CA SER A 94 -10.82 -3.16 -1.21
C SER A 94 -10.47 -4.33 -2.16
N GLY A 95 -10.97 -4.23 -3.40
CA GLY A 95 -10.85 -5.28 -4.41
C GLY A 95 -12.02 -6.27 -4.39
N MET A 96 -12.14 -7.08 -5.44
CA MET A 96 -13.32 -7.94 -5.66
C MET A 96 -13.55 -8.97 -4.55
N ALA A 97 -12.45 -9.42 -3.92
CA ALA A 97 -12.45 -10.33 -2.79
C ALA A 97 -11.96 -9.65 -1.49
N CYS A 98 -11.95 -8.30 -1.40
CA CYS A 98 -11.41 -7.59 -0.22
C CYS A 98 -9.95 -7.92 0.13
N HIS A 99 -9.19 -8.39 -0.86
CA HIS A 99 -7.81 -8.85 -0.70
C HIS A 99 -6.79 -7.71 -0.69
N ARG A 100 -7.20 -6.46 -0.90
CA ARG A 100 -6.31 -5.29 -0.91
C ARG A 100 -6.58 -4.38 0.27
N LEU A 101 -5.55 -3.78 0.85
CA LEU A 101 -5.77 -2.61 1.70
C LEU A 101 -6.27 -1.46 0.84
N ALA A 102 -7.28 -0.75 1.35
CA ALA A 102 -7.68 0.52 0.79
C ALA A 102 -6.67 1.59 1.24
N CYS A 103 -6.22 2.44 0.31
CA CYS A 103 -5.41 3.59 0.69
C CYS A 103 -6.26 4.59 1.48
N PRO A 104 -5.77 5.09 2.63
CA PRO A 104 -6.53 6.05 3.43
C PRO A 104 -6.87 7.29 2.61
N ASN A 105 -8.10 7.77 2.73
CA ASN A 105 -8.62 8.95 2.03
C ASN A 105 -8.38 8.98 0.51
N GLY A 106 -8.15 7.83 -0.13
CA GLY A 106 -7.80 7.79 -1.55
C GLY A 106 -6.53 8.58 -1.89
N CYS A 107 -5.56 8.61 -0.98
CA CYS A 107 -4.34 9.42 -1.11
C CYS A 107 -4.60 10.93 -1.27
N SER A 108 -5.72 11.41 -0.71
CA SER A 108 -6.15 12.82 -0.71
C SER A 108 -6.17 13.48 -2.10
N GLY A 109 -6.23 12.70 -3.17
CA GLY A 109 -6.09 13.18 -4.55
C GLY A 109 -4.72 13.77 -4.90
N ARG A 110 -3.70 13.54 -4.08
CA ARG A 110 -2.30 14.03 -4.24
C ARG A 110 -1.30 12.88 -4.32
N GLY A 111 -1.76 11.73 -4.80
CA GLY A 111 -0.97 10.51 -4.89
C GLY A 111 -1.73 9.40 -5.58
N THR A 112 -1.00 8.36 -5.95
CA THR A 112 -1.57 7.14 -6.53
C THR A 112 -1.55 6.03 -5.49
N CYS A 113 -2.67 5.34 -5.33
CA CYS A 113 -2.76 4.15 -4.48
C CYS A 113 -2.12 2.95 -5.18
N SER A 114 -0.99 2.47 -4.65
CA SER A 114 -0.17 1.43 -5.27
C SER A 114 0.08 0.28 -4.30
N LEU A 115 0.19 -0.94 -4.83
CA LEU A 115 0.57 -2.11 -4.03
C LEU A 115 2.00 -1.96 -3.50
N VAL A 116 2.29 -2.58 -2.36
CA VAL A 116 3.66 -2.57 -1.79
C VAL A 116 4.66 -3.20 -2.76
N SER A 117 4.26 -4.18 -3.57
CA SER A 117 5.11 -4.72 -4.64
C SER A 117 5.41 -3.69 -5.72
N THR A 118 4.45 -2.85 -6.10
CA THR A 118 4.63 -1.77 -7.06
C THR A 118 5.53 -0.69 -6.48
N ILE A 119 5.23 -0.21 -5.27
CA ILE A 119 6.06 0.78 -4.57
C ILE A 119 7.47 0.24 -4.36
N GLY A 120 7.59 -1.02 -3.95
CA GLY A 120 8.85 -1.70 -3.72
C GLY A 120 9.65 -2.03 -5.00
N ALA A 121 9.02 -2.05 -6.17
CA ALA A 121 9.70 -2.20 -7.46
C ALA A 121 10.03 -0.85 -8.12
N GLU A 122 9.19 0.16 -7.91
CA GLU A 122 9.41 1.54 -8.36
C GLU A 122 10.50 2.24 -7.52
N LEU A 123 10.53 1.96 -6.21
CA LEU A 123 11.48 2.56 -5.25
C LEU A 123 12.59 1.60 -4.81
N GLY A 124 12.36 0.28 -4.90
CA GLY A 124 13.35 -0.74 -4.58
C GLY A 124 13.83 -1.46 -5.84
N SER A 125 15.14 -1.60 -5.98
CA SER A 125 15.80 -2.14 -7.18
C SER A 125 15.39 -1.41 -8.45
N GLY A 126 15.86 -0.16 -8.58
CA GLY A 126 15.65 0.75 -9.69
C GLY A 126 14.77 0.27 -10.82
N ALA A 127 13.49 0.62 -10.79
CA ALA A 127 12.77 0.74 -12.04
C ALA A 127 13.60 1.65 -12.94
N ALA A 128 14.19 1.08 -14.00
CA ALA A 128 14.77 1.86 -15.05
C ALA A 128 13.66 2.78 -15.53
N SER A 129 13.80 4.09 -15.31
CA SER A 129 12.95 5.07 -15.99
C SER A 129 12.97 4.71 -17.49
N PRO A 130 11.87 4.89 -18.24
CA PRO A 130 11.85 4.61 -19.67
C PRO A 130 13.06 5.28 -20.36
N GLY A 131 14.01 4.47 -20.85
CA GLY A 131 15.24 4.95 -21.48
C GLY A 131 16.56 4.78 -20.69
N GLN A 132 16.56 4.18 -19.49
CA GLN A 132 17.80 3.85 -18.77
C GLN A 132 18.18 2.37 -18.85
N SER A 133 19.48 2.09 -18.99
CA SER A 133 20.05 0.75 -19.20
C SER A 133 20.38 -0.01 -17.91
N ALA A 134 20.18 0.59 -16.73
CA ALA A 134 20.45 -0.03 -15.44
C ALA A 134 19.48 0.47 -14.34
N PRO A 135 19.11 -0.38 -13.37
CA PRO A 135 18.37 0.02 -12.18
C PRO A 135 19.14 1.09 -11.37
N THR A 136 18.53 2.26 -11.12
CA THR A 136 19.11 3.33 -10.27
C THR A 136 18.74 3.25 -8.79
N GLY A 137 17.72 2.47 -8.43
CA GLY A 137 17.18 2.39 -7.07
C GLY A 137 17.93 1.40 -6.18
N PHE A 138 18.28 1.87 -4.98
CA PHE A 138 19.06 1.14 -3.96
C PHE A 138 18.22 0.25 -3.01
N GLY A 139 16.91 0.09 -3.24
CA GLY A 139 16.05 -0.68 -2.32
C GLY A 139 15.97 -2.18 -2.60
N TRP A 140 15.45 -2.93 -1.64
CA TRP A 140 15.18 -4.37 -1.76
C TRP A 140 13.80 -4.59 -2.39
N ASN A 141 13.68 -5.58 -3.29
CA ASN A 141 12.37 -6.02 -3.76
C ASN A 141 11.57 -6.58 -2.58
N TYR A 142 10.42 -5.98 -2.28
CA TYR A 142 9.54 -6.45 -1.22
C TYR A 142 8.89 -7.77 -1.65
N SER A 143 9.54 -8.88 -1.30
CA SER A 143 9.11 -10.25 -1.58
C SER A 143 8.16 -10.92 -0.56
N PRO A 144 7.85 -10.35 0.64
CA PRO A 144 6.89 -10.95 1.57
C PRO A 144 5.49 -11.23 0.98
N TRP A 145 4.71 -12.02 1.73
CA TRP A 145 3.43 -12.60 1.29
C TRP A 145 2.37 -11.54 0.95
N ASP A 146 2.41 -10.41 1.64
CA ASP A 146 1.46 -9.30 1.55
C ASP A 146 1.82 -8.30 0.45
N LYS A 147 2.91 -8.50 -0.30
CA LYS A 147 3.34 -7.57 -1.35
C LYS A 147 2.25 -7.20 -2.36
N ASN A 148 1.33 -8.12 -2.64
CA ASN A 148 0.22 -7.94 -3.59
C ASN A 148 -1.14 -7.70 -2.89
N MET A 149 -1.14 -7.57 -1.56
CA MET A 149 -2.32 -7.38 -0.73
C MET A 149 -2.25 -6.01 -0.04
N ALA A 150 -1.10 -5.68 0.54
CA ALA A 150 -0.85 -4.37 1.13
C ALA A 150 -0.72 -3.30 0.03
N ALA A 151 -1.29 -2.14 0.31
CA ALA A 151 -1.24 -0.97 -0.55
C ALA A 151 -0.91 0.27 0.29
N GLY A 152 -0.26 1.23 -0.35
CA GLY A 152 0.08 2.53 0.23
C GLY A 152 -0.02 3.64 -0.81
N CYS A 153 0.10 4.87 -0.35
CA CYS A 153 0.07 6.03 -1.22
C CYS A 153 1.47 6.36 -1.74
N ASN A 154 1.64 6.31 -3.06
CA ASN A 154 2.77 6.93 -3.74
C ASN A 154 2.45 8.40 -3.98
N CYS A 155 2.91 9.28 -3.09
CA CYS A 155 2.57 10.69 -3.11
C CYS A 155 3.24 11.46 -4.25
N GLU A 156 2.53 12.46 -4.76
CA GLU A 156 3.08 13.43 -5.69
C GLU A 156 4.11 14.35 -5.01
N TYR A 157 4.90 15.07 -5.81
CA TYR A 157 5.92 16.00 -5.29
C TYR A 157 5.30 17.09 -4.40
N GLY A 158 5.91 17.32 -3.23
CA GLY A 158 5.41 18.29 -2.25
C GLY A 158 4.27 17.76 -1.38
N ALA A 159 3.91 16.48 -1.51
CA ALA A 159 2.95 15.79 -0.67
C ALA A 159 3.62 14.63 0.08
N PHE A 160 3.20 14.37 1.32
CA PHE A 160 3.70 13.26 2.13
C PHE A 160 2.67 12.79 3.16
N GLY A 161 3.04 11.76 3.92
CA GLY A 161 2.19 11.13 4.92
C GLY A 161 1.49 9.88 4.40
N PRO A 162 0.73 9.17 5.25
CA PRO A 162 0.09 7.91 4.89
C PRO A 162 -0.98 8.06 3.80
N ASP A 163 -1.52 9.27 3.61
CA ASP A 163 -2.58 9.59 2.66
C ASP A 163 -2.29 10.83 1.80
N CYS A 164 -1.04 11.30 1.76
CA CYS A 164 -0.61 12.49 0.99
C CYS A 164 -1.33 13.80 1.33
N SER A 165 -2.01 13.88 2.48
CA SER A 165 -2.68 15.11 2.93
C SER A 165 -1.69 16.19 3.37
N LEU A 166 -0.52 15.78 3.87
CA LEU A 166 0.50 16.69 4.37
C LEU A 166 1.32 17.28 3.22
N SER A 167 1.77 18.52 3.40
CA SER A 167 2.55 19.24 2.39
C SER A 167 3.91 19.61 2.94
N ASN A 168 4.96 19.33 2.20
CA ASN A 168 6.29 19.84 2.49
C ASN A 168 6.70 20.85 1.41
N THR A 169 7.59 21.76 1.80
CA THR A 169 8.09 22.78 0.89
C THR A 169 9.20 22.17 0.04
N PRO A 170 9.07 22.10 -1.30
CA PRO A 170 10.13 21.57 -2.14
C PRO A 170 11.31 22.55 -2.23
N MET A 171 12.52 22.00 -2.34
CA MET A 171 13.75 22.77 -2.55
C MET A 171 14.08 22.90 -4.05
N PRO A 172 14.48 24.07 -4.56
CA PRO A 172 15.05 24.17 -5.89
C PRO A 172 16.29 23.28 -6.05
N ALA A 173 16.40 22.58 -7.17
CA ALA A 173 17.58 21.78 -7.48
C ALA A 173 18.82 22.65 -7.79
N ASN A 174 18.63 23.90 -8.20
CA ASN A 174 19.75 24.83 -8.31
C ASN A 174 19.94 25.55 -6.97
N LEU A 175 20.99 25.18 -6.23
CA LEU A 175 21.29 25.75 -4.92
C LEU A 175 21.85 27.18 -4.99
N ASP A 176 22.17 27.70 -6.18
CA ASP A 176 22.52 29.12 -6.35
C ASP A 176 21.33 30.04 -6.05
N ASP A 177 20.12 29.57 -6.32
CA ASP A 177 18.88 30.30 -6.10
C ASP A 177 18.32 30.11 -4.67
N VAL A 178 19.03 29.36 -3.81
CA VAL A 178 18.56 28.97 -2.48
C VAL A 178 19.32 29.72 -1.39
N THR A 179 18.58 30.37 -0.50
CA THR A 179 19.10 31.04 0.69
C THR A 179 19.11 30.12 1.90
N SER A 180 19.92 30.45 2.92
CA SER A 180 19.89 29.76 4.22
C SER A 180 18.50 29.77 4.87
N ASP A 181 17.76 30.88 4.76
CA ASP A 181 16.40 30.97 5.30
C ASP A 181 15.43 30.05 4.55
N TYR A 182 15.58 29.94 3.22
CA TYR A 182 14.76 29.02 2.44
C TYR A 182 15.09 27.56 2.76
N CYS A 183 16.38 27.21 2.93
CA CYS A 183 16.78 25.89 3.44
C CYS A 183 16.09 25.60 4.77
N LYS A 184 16.13 26.55 5.71
CA LYS A 184 15.50 26.40 7.03
C LYS A 184 13.99 26.13 6.90
N LEU A 185 13.29 26.91 6.07
CA LEU A 185 11.86 26.71 5.79
C LEU A 185 11.53 25.32 5.22
N VAL A 186 12.39 24.78 4.35
CA VAL A 186 12.21 23.43 3.80
C VAL A 186 12.29 22.38 4.90
N PHE A 187 13.35 22.41 5.72
CA PHE A 187 13.59 21.40 6.74
C PHE A 187 12.62 21.50 7.92
N GLU A 188 12.22 22.71 8.33
CA GLU A 188 11.20 22.91 9.38
C GLU A 188 9.78 22.60 8.89
N SER A 189 9.56 22.43 7.57
CA SER A 189 8.29 21.90 7.05
C SER A 189 8.15 20.37 7.22
N LEU A 190 9.22 19.68 7.66
CA LEU A 190 9.18 18.25 7.93
C LEU A 190 8.52 17.99 9.28
N PRO A 191 7.59 17.01 9.37
CA PRO A 191 6.73 16.82 10.54
C PRO A 191 7.49 16.49 11.83
N ASN A 192 8.67 15.90 11.71
CA ASN A 192 9.50 15.52 12.85
C ASN A 192 10.52 16.59 13.24
N VAL A 193 10.67 17.66 12.46
CA VAL A 193 11.71 18.66 12.66
C VAL A 193 11.08 19.93 13.21
N ARG A 194 11.53 20.36 14.40
CA ARG A 194 11.02 21.58 15.04
C ARG A 194 11.86 22.79 14.68
N THR A 195 13.18 22.69 14.88
CA THR A 195 14.10 23.77 14.50
C THR A 195 15.39 23.23 13.90
N VAL A 196 15.90 23.94 12.88
CA VAL A 196 17.21 23.65 12.27
C VAL A 196 18.08 24.88 12.14
N SER A 197 19.39 24.65 12.05
CA SER A 197 20.32 25.60 11.44
C SER A 197 20.64 25.15 10.00
N CYS A 198 20.65 26.13 9.09
CA CYS A 198 21.03 25.93 7.69
C CYS A 198 22.09 26.96 7.31
N SER A 199 23.29 26.52 6.95
CA SER A 199 24.34 27.39 6.42
C SER A 199 24.81 26.87 5.06
N LYS A 200 24.87 27.77 4.07
CA LYS A 200 25.40 27.44 2.75
C LYS A 200 26.90 27.18 2.88
N SER A 201 27.34 26.00 2.46
CA SER A 201 28.74 25.62 2.45
C SER A 201 29.19 25.32 1.01
N ASN A 202 30.51 25.43 0.77
CA ASN A 202 31.10 24.93 -0.47
C ASN A 202 31.56 23.50 -0.17
N HIS A 203 30.94 22.50 -0.81
CA HIS A 203 31.52 21.17 -0.84
C HIS A 203 32.59 21.11 -1.94
N SER A 204 33.59 20.25 -1.76
CA SER A 204 34.77 20.12 -2.62
C SER A 204 34.47 20.29 -4.13
N GLY A 205 35.05 21.32 -4.77
CA GLY A 205 34.86 21.64 -6.19
C GLY A 205 33.88 22.79 -6.47
N SER A 206 33.21 22.75 -7.62
CA SER A 206 32.16 23.72 -8.02
C SER A 206 30.77 23.40 -7.45
N SER A 207 30.63 22.30 -6.71
CA SER A 207 29.38 21.87 -6.09
C SER A 207 29.02 22.75 -4.90
N LYS A 208 27.74 23.09 -4.77
CA LYS A 208 27.19 23.84 -3.63
C LYS A 208 26.47 22.86 -2.72
N SER A 209 26.56 23.07 -1.41
CA SER A 209 25.84 22.27 -0.42
C SER A 209 25.32 23.13 0.73
N PHE A 210 24.51 22.52 1.59
CA PHE A 210 24.09 23.11 2.85
C PHE A 210 24.56 22.22 3.99
N ALA A 211 25.17 22.83 5.01
CA ALA A 211 25.29 22.20 6.32
C ALA A 211 23.95 22.41 7.05
N VAL A 212 23.31 21.30 7.41
CA VAL A 212 22.01 21.28 8.09
C VAL A 212 22.19 20.57 9.42
N ALA A 213 21.91 21.26 10.52
CA ALA A 213 21.91 20.66 11.85
C ALA A 213 20.51 20.77 12.45
N ILE A 214 19.95 19.64 12.87
CA ILE A 214 18.69 19.60 13.60
C ILE A 214 18.98 20.01 15.03
N LEU A 215 18.40 21.13 15.45
CA LEU A 215 18.61 21.69 16.79
C LEU A 215 17.58 21.13 17.77
N GLU A 216 16.32 21.00 17.31
CA GLU A 216 15.23 20.43 18.08
C GLU A 216 14.34 19.56 17.19
N TRP A 217 13.97 18.39 17.71
CA TRP A 217 12.95 17.53 17.11
C TRP A 217 11.55 17.97 17.56
N ALA A 218 10.54 17.63 16.76
CA ALA A 218 9.14 17.74 17.16
C ALA A 218 8.88 16.91 18.42
N THR A 219 7.98 17.37 19.28
CA THR A 219 7.74 16.70 20.56
C THR A 219 7.10 15.32 20.34
N VAL A 220 7.14 14.43 21.34
CA VAL A 220 6.63 13.05 21.24
C VAL A 220 5.16 12.96 20.81
N PHE A 221 4.39 14.04 21.02
CA PHE A 221 2.99 14.14 20.60
C PHE A 221 2.79 14.60 19.15
N ASP A 222 3.85 15.15 18.54
CA ASP A 222 3.89 15.67 17.18
C ASP A 222 4.80 14.85 16.25
N SER A 223 5.57 13.90 16.80
CA SER A 223 6.48 13.03 16.04
C SER A 223 5.73 11.86 15.41
N TYR A 224 5.91 11.67 14.10
CA TYR A 224 5.34 10.57 13.32
C TYR A 224 6.47 9.67 12.80
N MET A 225 6.56 8.44 13.30
CA MET A 225 7.33 7.38 12.63
C MET A 225 6.41 6.56 11.73
N ASN A 226 6.73 6.48 10.44
CA ASN A 226 6.09 5.60 9.47
C ASN A 226 7.07 4.50 9.01
N ASN A 227 7.68 3.78 9.94
CA ASN A 227 8.33 2.54 9.56
C ASN A 227 7.83 1.40 10.47
N ILE A 228 7.81 0.18 9.93
CA ILE A 228 7.31 -1.03 10.60
C ILE A 228 8.27 -1.58 11.68
N TRP A 229 9.40 -0.90 11.91
CA TRP A 229 10.52 -1.41 12.71
C TRP A 229 10.82 -0.59 13.97
N TYR A 230 10.45 0.69 13.99
CA TYR A 230 10.68 1.65 15.08
C TYR A 230 9.47 2.57 15.21
N HIS A 231 8.85 2.56 16.38
CA HIS A 231 7.56 3.21 16.61
C HIS A 231 7.57 4.29 17.69
N ASP A 232 8.70 4.52 18.36
CA ASP A 232 8.81 5.51 19.43
C ASP A 232 9.92 6.52 19.12
N GLY A 233 9.54 7.76 18.81
CA GLY A 233 10.44 8.91 18.77
C GLY A 233 10.70 9.52 17.39
N ALA A 234 11.75 10.33 17.30
CA ALA A 234 12.19 10.95 16.06
C ALA A 234 13.05 9.98 15.22
N PRO A 235 12.93 9.99 13.88
CA PRO A 235 13.77 9.18 13.01
C PRO A 235 15.24 9.56 13.12
N HIS A 236 16.13 8.59 12.90
CA HIS A 236 17.56 8.87 12.87
C HIS A 236 17.88 9.83 11.70
N ALA A 237 18.77 10.79 11.91
CA ALA A 237 19.13 11.78 10.89
C ALA A 237 19.61 11.15 9.56
N GLY A 238 20.24 9.97 9.64
CA GLY A 238 20.66 9.17 8.48
C GLY A 238 19.53 8.49 7.69
N GLU A 239 18.27 8.63 8.12
CA GLU A 239 17.06 8.19 7.39
C GLU A 239 16.43 9.30 6.56
N LEU A 240 17.02 10.50 6.58
CA LEU A 240 16.63 11.60 5.70
C LEU A 240 17.01 11.27 4.24
N GLY A 241 16.01 11.21 3.37
CA GLY A 241 16.16 11.04 1.93
C GLY A 241 15.68 12.27 1.16
N MET A 242 16.14 12.39 -0.08
CA MET A 242 15.67 13.39 -1.03
C MET A 242 15.21 12.73 -2.33
N ARG A 243 14.20 13.29 -3.00
CA ARG A 243 13.72 12.81 -4.32
C ARG A 243 13.58 13.98 -5.30
N HIS A 244 14.21 13.88 -6.47
CA HIS A 244 14.10 14.88 -7.54
C HIS A 244 12.83 14.72 -8.34
N SER A 245 12.27 15.81 -8.86
CA SER A 245 11.18 15.76 -9.83
C SER A 245 11.65 15.26 -11.20
N ASP A 246 11.00 14.22 -11.73
CA ASP A 246 11.28 13.68 -13.08
C ASP A 246 10.89 14.65 -14.22
N GLY A 247 10.31 15.81 -13.88
CA GLY A 247 9.94 16.88 -14.82
C GLY A 247 10.18 18.30 -14.27
N LEU A 248 10.14 19.29 -15.16
CA LEU A 248 10.18 20.71 -14.85
C LEU A 248 8.81 21.16 -14.30
N SER A 249 8.58 21.00 -13.00
CA SER A 249 7.42 21.61 -12.35
C SER A 249 7.53 23.13 -12.44
N ARG A 250 6.71 23.75 -13.31
CA ARG A 250 6.74 25.21 -13.59
C ARG A 250 8.09 25.72 -14.11
N GLY A 251 8.78 24.94 -14.95
CA GLY A 251 10.05 25.38 -15.56
C GLY A 251 11.28 25.30 -14.65
N ARG A 252 11.18 24.68 -13.47
CA ARG A 252 12.30 24.47 -12.54
C ARG A 252 12.35 23.01 -12.07
N ARG A 253 13.56 22.49 -11.86
CA ARG A 253 13.78 21.18 -11.21
C ARG A 253 13.65 21.37 -9.70
N LEU A 254 12.86 20.53 -9.05
CA LEU A 254 12.59 20.58 -7.62
C LEU A 254 13.04 19.29 -6.94
N VAL A 255 13.30 19.38 -5.64
CA VAL A 255 13.71 18.26 -4.79
C VAL A 255 12.85 18.23 -3.55
N ASN A 256 12.35 17.05 -3.21
CA ASN A 256 11.55 16.83 -2.02
C ASN A 256 12.37 16.13 -0.95
N CYS A 257 12.35 16.63 0.29
CA CYS A 257 13.07 16.05 1.42
C CYS A 257 12.09 15.35 2.36
N GLY A 258 12.51 14.26 3.02
CA GLY A 258 11.67 13.58 4.01
C GLY A 258 12.38 12.44 4.75
N PHE A 259 11.81 12.04 5.89
CA PHE A 259 12.27 10.88 6.67
C PHE A 259 11.41 9.65 6.36
N GLY A 260 12.04 8.54 5.95
CA GLY A 260 11.34 7.29 5.67
C GLY A 260 10.55 7.22 4.35
N LEU A 261 10.43 6.01 3.80
CA LEU A 261 9.82 5.57 2.51
C LEU A 261 10.35 6.17 1.20
N PHE A 262 11.17 7.21 1.21
CA PHE A 262 11.95 7.56 0.03
C PHE A 262 13.21 6.67 -0.02
N PRO A 263 13.60 6.12 -1.19
CA PRO A 263 14.92 5.53 -1.34
C PRO A 263 15.98 6.57 -0.94
N ARG A 264 17.15 6.09 -0.50
CA ARG A 264 18.33 6.91 -0.15
C ARG A 264 18.92 7.59 -1.39
N ASP A 265 18.13 8.40 -2.09
CA ASP A 265 18.59 9.16 -3.24
C ASP A 265 19.19 10.47 -2.72
N ILE A 266 20.45 10.31 -2.31
CA ILE A 266 21.38 11.36 -1.93
C ILE A 266 22.02 11.90 -3.22
N GLN A 267 21.53 13.03 -3.77
CA GLN A 267 22.30 14.26 -4.05
C GLN A 267 21.78 15.19 -5.15
N ILE A 268 21.90 16.49 -4.86
CA ILE A 268 21.75 17.60 -5.81
C ILE A 268 23.14 18.16 -6.12
N SER A 269 23.72 17.85 -7.28
CA SER A 269 24.94 18.52 -7.79
C SER A 269 24.67 19.25 -9.11
N ASN A 270 25.41 20.32 -9.36
CA ASN A 270 25.26 21.19 -10.53
C ASN A 270 26.05 20.68 -11.76
N SER A 271 26.52 19.42 -11.77
CA SER A 271 27.36 18.89 -12.85
C SER A 271 26.56 18.11 -13.89
N SER A 272 26.85 18.37 -15.17
CA SER A 272 26.31 17.68 -16.35
C SER A 272 26.73 16.21 -16.51
N GLY A 273 27.06 15.53 -15.41
CA GLY A 273 27.53 14.16 -15.34
C GLY A 273 27.29 13.62 -13.95
N PHE A 274 26.46 12.59 -13.85
CA PHE A 274 26.05 11.93 -12.61
C PHE A 274 27.16 10.95 -12.17
N GLN A 275 27.78 11.18 -11.01
CA GLN A 275 28.57 10.19 -10.27
C GLN A 275 28.27 10.38 -8.78
N GLY A 276 27.96 9.28 -8.09
CA GLY A 276 27.16 9.30 -6.87
C GLY A 276 27.82 9.81 -5.58
N SER A 277 26.96 9.91 -4.55
CA SER A 277 27.25 9.89 -3.11
C SER A 277 28.23 10.94 -2.56
N SER A 278 27.73 12.15 -2.25
CA SER A 278 28.10 13.06 -1.12
C SER A 278 27.56 14.47 -1.43
N ASP A 279 26.97 15.20 -0.47
CA ASP A 279 26.64 16.67 -0.50
C ASP A 279 25.41 17.14 0.34
N VAL A 280 24.87 16.30 1.24
CA VAL A 280 24.10 16.76 2.41
C VAL A 280 24.77 16.15 3.63
N GLU A 281 25.62 16.93 4.27
CA GLU A 281 26.27 16.53 5.53
C GLU A 281 25.35 16.97 6.67
N VAL A 282 24.54 16.03 7.17
CA VAL A 282 23.78 16.24 8.40
C VAL A 282 24.73 16.03 9.57
N GLN A 283 25.26 17.10 10.11
CA GLN A 283 26.08 17.04 11.33
C GLN A 283 25.15 16.93 12.53
N ASN A 284 25.17 15.77 13.20
CA ASN A 284 24.54 15.61 14.51
C ASN A 284 25.31 16.46 15.52
N PRO A 285 24.64 17.36 16.27
CA PRO A 285 25.22 17.88 17.49
C PRO A 285 25.25 16.74 18.53
N SER A 286 26.41 16.06 18.62
CA SER A 286 26.86 15.26 19.77
C SER A 286 25.85 14.30 20.43
N SER A 287 26.02 13.00 20.16
CA SER A 287 25.95 11.98 21.21
C SER A 287 27.28 11.95 21.96
#